data_AF-A0A7C6TET2-F1
#
_entry.id   AF-A0A7C6TET2-F1
#
_cell.length_a   1.000
_cell.length_b   1.000
_cell.length_c   1.000
_cell.angle_alpha   90.00
_cell.angle_beta   90.00
_cell.angle_gamma   90.00
#
_symmetry.space_group_name_H-M   'P 1'
#
loop_
_entity.id
_entity.type
_entity.pdbx_description
1 polymer ?
#
loop_
_entity_poly.entity_id
_entity_poly.type
_entity_poly.pdbx_seq_one_letter_code
_entity_poly.pdbx_strand_id
1 'polypeptide(L)'
;MLLGLLGSPPEAGLYRVQAAPAVRVHLPFVARGPEAPPPAIDEEYAAITIEGEPEPRPAAEHPDLNLAIRGYVAVDAARGLVDYGGPTDPAAPQLVGLLGRAPIVRGTFQVYDWDWERMARGAPISRYPVTLVTLAADRNAIVRLAEAGSTIGDGYQALVLYADAERITLKYTREDSVRHGYTVHLEGVRVAPGLLTLYRQTNAAGRMRLPALRAGQALGWAAGDAVGVAIRDCGSFLDPRSRKDWWRGF
;
A
#
# COMPACT_ATOMS: atom_id res chain seq x y z
N MET A 1 -30.65 -98.14 -1.68
CA MET A 1 -29.66 -98.53 -2.71
C MET A 1 -29.34 -97.30 -3.55
N LEU A 2 -28.29 -96.56 -3.18
CA LEU A 2 -27.30 -95.84 -4.02
C LEU A 2 -26.54 -94.86 -3.10
N LEU A 3 -25.25 -95.12 -2.90
CA LEU A 3 -24.27 -94.18 -2.32
C LEU A 3 -23.73 -93.28 -3.44
N GLY A 4 -23.48 -92.00 -3.15
CA GLY A 4 -22.83 -91.08 -4.09
C GLY A 4 -22.37 -89.76 -3.46
N LEU A 5 -21.09 -89.75 -3.03
CA LEU A 5 -20.10 -88.67 -3.05
C LEU A 5 -20.56 -87.19 -2.93
N LEU A 6 -20.21 -86.55 -1.80
CA LEU A 6 -19.95 -85.11 -1.72
C LEU A 6 -18.47 -84.92 -1.40
N GLY A 7 -17.74 -84.31 -2.33
CA GLY A 7 -16.31 -83.99 -2.20
C GLY A 7 -16.06 -82.86 -1.21
N SER A 8 -15.01 -83.00 -0.41
CA SER A 8 -14.53 -81.98 0.54
C SER A 8 -13.74 -80.87 -0.18
N PRO A 9 -13.93 -79.59 0.19
CA PRO A 9 -13.20 -78.47 -0.39
C PRO A 9 -11.75 -78.38 0.14
N PRO A 10 -10.84 -77.72 -0.61
CA PRO A 10 -9.42 -77.64 -0.28
C PRO A 10 -9.10 -76.71 0.90
N GLU A 11 -8.02 -77.05 1.61
CA GLU A 11 -7.45 -76.31 2.75
C GLU A 11 -7.11 -74.85 2.40
N ALA A 12 -7.59 -73.93 3.24
CA ALA A 12 -7.25 -72.52 3.16
C ALA A 12 -5.88 -72.27 3.80
N GLY A 13 -4.87 -71.99 2.97
CA GLY A 13 -3.55 -71.54 3.41
C GLY A 13 -3.62 -70.17 4.08
N LEU A 14 -3.08 -70.08 5.31
CA LEU A 14 -2.92 -68.82 6.04
C LEU A 14 -1.76 -68.01 5.44
N TYR A 15 -2.06 -66.97 4.67
CA TYR A 15 -1.07 -65.95 4.29
C TYR A 15 -0.91 -64.93 5.42
N ARG A 16 0.28 -64.92 6.04
CA ARG A 16 0.65 -63.92 7.05
C ARG A 16 1.13 -62.66 6.34
N VAL A 17 0.36 -61.57 6.39
CA VAL A 17 0.81 -60.27 5.88
C VAL A 17 1.82 -59.69 6.87
N GLN A 18 3.04 -59.47 6.40
CA GLN A 18 4.12 -58.87 7.18
C GLN A 18 3.98 -57.34 7.11
N ALA A 19 3.77 -56.69 8.27
CA ALA A 19 3.64 -55.24 8.33
C ALA A 19 4.97 -54.55 7.96
N ALA A 20 4.94 -53.60 7.04
CA ALA A 20 6.09 -52.79 6.66
C ALA A 20 6.57 -51.91 7.84
N PRO A 21 7.88 -51.64 7.96
CA PRO A 21 8.40 -50.79 9.03
C PRO A 21 7.87 -49.35 8.88
N ALA A 22 7.31 -48.81 9.96
CA ALA A 22 6.85 -47.43 10.00
C ALA A 22 8.04 -46.46 9.92
N VAL A 23 8.14 -45.70 8.83
CA VAL A 23 9.13 -44.63 8.68
C VAL A 23 8.63 -43.39 9.43
N ARG A 24 9.38 -42.95 10.45
CA ARG A 24 9.14 -41.63 11.08
C ARG A 24 9.88 -40.56 10.30
N VAL A 25 9.11 -39.66 9.69
CA VAL A 25 9.63 -38.44 9.09
C VAL A 25 9.54 -37.33 10.14
N HIS A 26 10.70 -36.77 10.51
CA HIS A 26 10.76 -35.59 11.36
C HIS A 26 10.84 -34.35 10.47
N LEU A 27 9.74 -33.61 10.40
CA LEU A 27 9.71 -32.31 9.72
C LEU A 27 10.18 -31.22 10.71
N PRO A 28 11.09 -30.31 10.32
CA PRO A 28 11.42 -29.18 11.16
C PRO A 28 10.17 -28.29 11.32
N PHE A 29 9.76 -28.10 12.57
CA PHE A 29 8.73 -27.13 12.90
C PHE A 29 9.36 -25.74 12.92
N VAL A 30 9.08 -24.94 11.89
CA VAL A 30 9.43 -23.52 11.85
C VAL A 30 8.20 -22.74 12.33
N ALA A 31 8.21 -22.33 13.60
CA ALA A 31 7.28 -21.32 14.08
C ALA A 31 7.90 -19.93 13.93
N ARG A 32 7.13 -18.98 13.41
CA ARG A 32 7.44 -17.56 13.56
C ARG A 32 7.28 -17.24 15.04
N GLY A 33 8.35 -16.77 15.69
CA GLY A 33 8.24 -16.23 17.05
C GLY A 33 7.19 -15.10 17.10
N PRO A 34 6.64 -14.77 18.29
CA PRO A 34 5.70 -13.67 18.40
C PRO A 34 6.35 -12.39 17.85
N GLU A 35 5.72 -11.79 16.85
CA GLU A 35 6.17 -10.52 16.27
C GLU A 35 6.08 -9.47 17.38
N ALA A 36 7.18 -8.73 17.62
CA ALA A 36 7.16 -7.63 18.57
C ALA A 36 6.04 -6.66 18.16
N PRO A 37 5.23 -6.17 19.10
CA PRO A 37 4.17 -5.22 18.77
C PRO A 37 4.79 -3.99 18.10
N PRO A 38 4.09 -3.37 17.13
CA PRO A 38 4.60 -2.16 16.52
C PRO A 38 4.79 -1.06 17.58
N PRO A 39 5.75 -0.14 17.40
CA PRO A 39 5.91 1.02 18.27
C PRO A 39 4.59 1.77 18.42
N ALA A 40 4.24 2.23 19.62
CA ALA A 40 3.00 2.98 19.82
C ALA A 40 2.98 4.27 18.97
N ILE A 41 1.80 4.59 18.43
CA ILE A 41 1.49 5.88 17.83
C ILE A 41 0.46 6.54 18.75
N ASP A 42 0.88 7.60 19.44
CA ASP A 42 0.05 8.40 20.36
C ASP A 42 -0.30 9.75 19.72
N GLU A 43 -0.76 9.69 18.47
CA GLU A 43 -1.12 10.86 17.68
C GLU A 43 -2.63 11.10 17.78
N GLU A 44 -3.02 12.36 17.94
CA GLU A 44 -4.41 12.78 17.85
C GLU A 44 -4.77 13.15 16.41
N TYR A 45 -5.79 12.49 15.86
CA TYR A 45 -6.29 12.76 14.52
C TYR A 45 -7.59 13.55 14.57
N ALA A 46 -7.71 14.54 13.68
CA ALA A 46 -8.94 15.32 13.53
C ALA A 46 -9.32 15.40 12.05
N ALA A 47 -10.59 15.74 11.83
CA ALA A 47 -11.13 15.98 10.49
C ALA A 47 -11.45 17.46 10.29
N ILE A 48 -11.19 17.96 9.10
CA ILE A 48 -11.53 19.34 8.70
C ILE A 48 -12.54 19.30 7.55
N THR A 49 -13.22 20.42 7.32
CA THR A 49 -14.14 20.57 6.19
C THR A 49 -13.37 20.74 4.89
N ILE A 50 -13.78 20.00 3.86
CA ILE A 50 -13.20 20.10 2.52
C ILE A 50 -13.54 21.45 1.86
N GLU A 51 -12.82 21.79 0.80
CA GLU A 51 -13.23 22.82 -0.16
C GLU A 51 -13.95 22.20 -1.35
N GLY A 52 -15.06 22.80 -1.75
CA GLY A 52 -15.89 22.32 -2.85
C GLY A 52 -16.81 21.16 -2.43
N GLU A 53 -17.11 20.31 -3.41
CA GLU A 53 -18.07 19.20 -3.26
C GLU A 53 -17.32 17.88 -2.99
N PRO A 54 -17.91 16.96 -2.20
CA PRO A 54 -17.38 15.62 -2.01
C PRO A 54 -17.29 14.83 -3.31
N GLU A 55 -16.30 13.94 -3.43
CA GLU A 55 -16.26 12.98 -4.54
C GLU A 55 -17.47 12.05 -4.44
N PRO A 56 -18.35 12.01 -5.46
CA PRO A 56 -19.59 11.24 -5.39
C PRO A 56 -19.36 9.73 -5.54
N ARG A 57 -18.26 9.29 -6.17
CA ARG A 57 -17.98 7.86 -6.32
C ARG A 57 -17.44 7.28 -5.01
N PRO A 58 -17.76 6.01 -4.69
CA PRO A 58 -17.15 5.33 -3.54
C PRO A 58 -15.62 5.35 -3.62
N ALA A 59 -14.94 5.89 -2.60
CA ALA A 59 -13.49 6.04 -2.62
C ALA A 59 -12.74 4.71 -2.79
N ALA A 60 -13.29 3.61 -2.25
CA ALA A 60 -12.75 2.25 -2.40
C ALA A 60 -12.81 1.73 -3.84
N GLU A 61 -13.65 2.33 -4.70
CA GLU A 61 -13.84 1.99 -6.12
C GLU A 61 -13.28 3.09 -7.06
N HIS A 62 -12.70 4.15 -6.50
CA HIS A 62 -12.20 5.28 -7.29
C HIS A 62 -10.74 5.07 -7.73
N PRO A 63 -10.44 4.94 -9.04
CA PRO A 63 -9.09 4.62 -9.52
C PRO A 63 -8.05 5.71 -9.24
N ASP A 64 -8.49 6.96 -9.08
CA ASP A 64 -7.61 8.04 -8.63
C ASP A 64 -7.37 8.12 -7.13
N LEU A 65 -8.22 7.53 -6.27
CA LEU A 65 -8.06 7.61 -4.82
C LEU A 65 -7.49 6.31 -4.25
N ASN A 66 -7.94 5.17 -4.76
CA ASN A 66 -7.44 3.85 -4.41
C ASN A 66 -6.53 3.32 -5.53
N LEU A 67 -5.22 3.50 -5.36
CA LEU A 67 -4.22 3.15 -6.37
C LEU A 67 -4.27 1.66 -6.76
N ALA A 68 -4.69 0.78 -5.85
CA ALA A 68 -4.79 -0.65 -6.12
C ALA A 68 -5.75 -1.01 -7.27
N ILE A 69 -6.72 -0.13 -7.58
CA ILE A 69 -7.64 -0.31 -8.72
C ILE A 69 -6.88 -0.15 -10.04
N ARG A 70 -6.11 0.95 -10.16
CA ARG A 70 -5.21 1.15 -11.31
C ARG A 70 -4.18 0.02 -11.33
N GLY A 71 -3.54 -0.26 -10.20
CA GLY A 71 -2.41 -1.15 -10.10
C GLY A 71 -1.16 -0.58 -10.78
N TYR A 72 -0.10 -1.36 -10.79
CA TYR A 72 1.19 -1.00 -11.37
C TYR A 72 1.95 -2.24 -11.83
N VAL A 73 2.90 -2.04 -12.74
CA VAL A 73 3.75 -3.09 -13.29
C VAL A 73 5.22 -2.77 -13.02
N ALA A 74 6.01 -3.79 -12.72
CA ALA A 74 7.45 -3.64 -12.52
C ALA A 74 8.12 -3.21 -13.83
N VAL A 75 9.11 -2.32 -13.71
CA VAL A 75 9.96 -1.89 -14.83
C VAL A 75 11.42 -2.00 -14.43
N ASP A 76 12.26 -2.33 -15.40
CA ASP A 76 13.71 -2.37 -15.22
C ASP A 76 14.30 -0.97 -15.41
N ALA A 77 14.29 -0.18 -14.33
CA ALA A 77 14.84 1.16 -14.30
C ALA A 77 15.80 1.32 -13.12
N ALA A 78 16.68 2.31 -13.21
CA ALA A 78 17.66 2.59 -12.16
C ALA A 78 17.00 2.82 -10.79
N ARG A 79 17.53 2.17 -9.75
CA ARG A 79 17.01 2.25 -8.38
C ARG A 79 17.72 3.34 -7.56
N GLY A 80 17.89 4.50 -8.17
CA GLY A 80 18.51 5.68 -7.55
C GLY A 80 17.66 6.92 -7.81
N LEU A 81 18.01 8.00 -7.10
CA LEU A 81 17.48 9.32 -7.41
C LEU A 81 17.95 9.76 -8.80
N VAL A 82 17.11 10.53 -9.48
CA VAL A 82 17.38 11.02 -10.84
C VAL A 82 17.29 12.53 -10.88
N ASP A 83 18.12 13.13 -11.72
CA ASP A 83 18.13 14.58 -11.94
C ASP A 83 17.27 14.92 -13.15
N TYR A 84 16.22 15.69 -12.92
CA TYR A 84 15.45 16.34 -13.97
C TYR A 84 15.80 17.83 -14.03
N GLY A 85 15.76 18.41 -15.22
CA GLY A 85 15.86 19.86 -15.40
C GLY A 85 14.56 20.59 -15.04
N GLY A 86 14.59 21.92 -15.11
CA GLY A 86 13.43 22.78 -14.89
C GLY A 86 13.25 23.26 -13.45
N PRO A 87 12.23 24.10 -13.20
CA PRO A 87 12.02 24.74 -11.90
C PRO A 87 11.64 23.72 -10.82
N THR A 88 11.82 24.11 -9.57
CA THR A 88 11.32 23.40 -8.38
C THR A 88 10.16 24.19 -7.78
N ASP A 89 9.23 23.50 -7.13
CA ASP A 89 8.13 24.12 -6.39
C ASP A 89 8.38 24.02 -4.88
N PRO A 90 8.58 25.14 -4.14
CA PRO A 90 8.77 25.13 -2.70
C PRO A 90 7.66 24.39 -1.92
N ALA A 91 6.43 24.34 -2.43
CA ALA A 91 5.29 23.68 -1.80
C ALA A 91 5.27 22.15 -2.00
N ALA A 92 6.14 21.59 -2.83
CA ALA A 92 6.21 20.15 -3.07
C ALA A 92 6.50 19.35 -1.78
N PRO A 93 5.80 18.22 -1.55
CA PRO A 93 6.06 17.36 -0.40
C PRO A 93 7.46 16.73 -0.49
N GLN A 94 8.17 16.72 0.63
CA GLN A 94 9.52 16.17 0.73
C GLN A 94 9.46 14.74 1.27
N LEU A 95 9.68 13.76 0.37
CA LEU A 95 9.49 12.33 0.65
C LEU A 95 10.48 11.76 1.67
N VAL A 96 11.59 12.45 1.94
CA VAL A 96 12.51 12.10 3.04
C VAL A 96 11.76 11.97 4.39
N GLY A 97 10.73 12.79 4.59
CA GLY A 97 9.93 12.80 5.82
C GLY A 97 9.16 11.49 6.07
N LEU A 98 8.85 10.70 5.02
CA LEU A 98 8.08 9.47 5.17
C LEU A 98 8.72 8.48 6.13
N LEU A 99 10.05 8.32 6.05
CA LEU A 99 10.84 7.38 6.85
C LEU A 99 11.95 8.07 7.65
N GLY A 100 12.06 9.41 7.57
CA GLY A 100 13.06 10.20 8.29
C GLY A 100 14.51 9.95 7.87
N ARG A 101 14.75 9.44 6.65
CA ARG A 101 16.08 9.05 6.16
C ARG A 101 16.17 9.10 4.64
N ALA A 102 17.41 9.10 4.13
CA ALA A 102 17.69 8.98 2.70
C ALA A 102 17.00 7.76 2.07
N PRO A 103 16.51 7.87 0.82
CA PRO A 103 15.81 6.77 0.18
C PRO A 103 16.75 5.65 -0.23
N ILE A 104 16.32 4.42 0.03
CA ILE A 104 16.87 3.22 -0.61
C ILE A 104 15.76 2.66 -1.49
N VAL A 105 15.83 2.91 -2.80
CA VAL A 105 14.82 2.40 -3.75
C VAL A 105 15.05 0.91 -3.96
N ARG A 106 14.05 0.08 -3.65
CA ARG A 106 14.09 -1.38 -3.82
C ARG A 106 13.51 -1.84 -5.15
N GLY A 107 12.52 -1.11 -5.67
CA GLY A 107 11.76 -1.48 -6.84
C GLY A 107 11.23 -0.26 -7.56
N THR A 108 11.07 -0.41 -8.87
CA THR A 108 10.65 0.62 -9.82
C THR A 108 9.48 0.10 -10.63
N PHE A 109 8.45 0.92 -10.76
CA PHE A 109 7.18 0.51 -11.35
C PHE A 109 6.58 1.63 -12.20
N GLN A 110 5.72 1.24 -13.14
CA GLN A 110 4.80 2.13 -13.83
C GLN A 110 3.36 1.83 -13.40
N VAL A 111 2.68 2.85 -12.90
CA VAL A 111 1.23 2.84 -12.65
C VAL A 111 0.49 2.71 -13.97
N TYR A 112 -0.57 1.92 -14.00
CA TYR A 112 -1.44 1.84 -15.16
C TYR A 112 -2.31 3.09 -15.30
N ASP A 113 -2.54 3.50 -16.55
CA ASP A 113 -3.56 4.48 -16.85
C ASP A 113 -4.97 3.90 -16.61
N TRP A 114 -5.97 4.77 -16.67
CA TRP A 114 -7.36 4.39 -16.52
C TRP A 114 -8.17 4.83 -17.74
N ASP A 115 -8.79 3.86 -18.39
CA ASP A 115 -9.74 4.10 -19.46
C ASP A 115 -11.09 4.45 -18.82
N TRP A 116 -11.43 5.74 -18.81
CA TRP A 116 -12.66 6.25 -18.22
C TRP A 116 -13.92 5.92 -19.04
N GLU A 117 -13.79 5.64 -20.33
CA GLU A 117 -14.92 5.23 -21.17
C GLU A 117 -15.29 3.77 -20.88
N ARG A 118 -14.28 2.90 -20.73
CA ARG A 118 -14.47 1.48 -20.44
C ARG A 118 -14.54 1.16 -18.95
N MET A 119 -14.23 2.13 -18.09
CA MET A 119 -14.06 1.95 -16.65
C MET A 119 -13.12 0.77 -16.34
N ALA A 120 -11.96 0.77 -17.00
CA ALA A 120 -11.00 -0.33 -16.95
C ALA A 120 -9.54 0.16 -16.91
N ARG A 121 -8.65 -0.73 -16.49
CA ARG A 121 -7.20 -0.51 -16.53
C ARG A 121 -6.72 -0.32 -17.98
N GLY A 122 -6.00 0.76 -18.23
CA GLY A 122 -5.35 1.06 -19.51
C GLY A 122 -3.90 0.56 -19.58
N ALA A 123 -3.12 1.13 -20.50
CA ALA A 123 -1.69 0.85 -20.63
C ALA A 123 -0.87 1.49 -19.48
N PRO A 124 0.35 0.99 -19.18
CA PRO A 124 1.25 1.67 -18.25
C PRO A 124 1.53 3.13 -18.65
N ILE A 125 1.52 4.04 -17.69
CA ILE A 125 1.81 5.46 -17.92
C ILE A 125 3.29 5.61 -18.26
N SER A 126 3.59 6.02 -19.49
CA SER A 126 4.94 6.06 -20.05
C SER A 126 5.59 7.44 -20.10
N ARG A 127 4.90 8.50 -19.62
CA ARG A 127 5.44 9.87 -19.56
C ARG A 127 6.76 9.94 -18.77
N TYR A 128 6.87 9.13 -17.73
CA TYR A 128 8.11 8.91 -16.99
C TYR A 128 8.48 7.42 -17.02
N PRO A 129 9.78 7.08 -17.00
CA PRO A 129 10.22 5.68 -16.93
C PRO A 129 9.72 4.97 -15.67
N VAL A 130 9.48 5.72 -14.59
CA VAL A 130 8.98 5.23 -13.31
C VAL A 130 7.90 6.20 -12.82
N THR A 131 6.79 5.66 -12.31
CA THR A 131 5.70 6.44 -11.69
C THR A 131 5.30 5.93 -10.31
N LEU A 132 5.94 4.84 -9.85
CA LEU A 132 5.92 4.37 -8.48
C LEU A 132 7.27 3.75 -8.11
N VAL A 133 7.74 4.01 -6.89
CA VAL A 133 8.89 3.32 -6.30
C VAL A 133 8.49 2.60 -5.03
N THR A 134 9.20 1.54 -4.68
CA THR A 134 9.16 1.00 -3.32
C THR A 134 10.42 1.42 -2.58
N LEU A 135 10.27 2.09 -1.44
CA LEU A 135 11.35 2.48 -0.55
C LEU A 135 11.60 1.37 0.46
N ALA A 136 12.85 1.01 0.72
CA ALA A 136 13.18 0.07 1.77
C ALA A 136 12.67 0.60 3.13
N ALA A 137 12.03 -0.27 3.90
CA ALA A 137 11.57 0.02 5.25
C ALA A 137 11.85 -1.19 6.13
N ASP A 138 11.95 -0.99 7.43
CA ASP A 138 11.87 -2.10 8.36
C ASP A 138 10.39 -2.32 8.68
N ARG A 139 9.99 -3.59 8.83
CA ARG A 139 8.64 -3.92 9.28
C ARG A 139 8.37 -3.21 10.61
N ASN A 140 7.21 -2.58 10.71
CA ASN A 140 6.80 -1.76 11.84
C ASN A 140 7.61 -0.45 12.04
N ALA A 141 8.42 -0.02 11.07
CA ALA A 141 8.95 1.34 11.05
C ALA A 141 7.81 2.36 10.93
N ILE A 142 7.85 3.42 11.72
CA ILE A 142 6.84 4.48 11.69
C ILE A 142 6.90 5.18 10.32
N VAL A 143 5.73 5.33 9.69
CA VAL A 143 5.55 6.12 8.47
C VAL A 143 4.87 7.43 8.85
N ARG A 144 5.40 8.54 8.38
CA ARG A 144 4.94 9.90 8.70
C ARG A 144 4.43 10.63 7.46
N LEU A 145 3.63 11.66 7.64
CA LEU A 145 3.30 12.59 6.56
C LEU A 145 4.57 13.29 6.07
N ALA A 146 4.84 13.22 4.76
CA ALA A 146 5.88 14.02 4.13
C ALA A 146 5.53 15.51 4.26
N GLU A 147 6.45 16.31 4.79
CA GLU A 147 6.24 17.75 4.96
C GLU A 147 6.19 18.46 3.60
N ALA A 148 5.23 19.37 3.44
CA ALA A 148 5.13 20.28 2.31
C ALA A 148 5.42 21.72 2.75
N GLY A 149 5.77 22.59 1.79
CA GLY A 149 6.01 24.01 2.06
C GLY A 149 4.74 24.85 2.28
N SER A 150 3.56 24.23 2.24
CA SER A 150 2.26 24.90 2.38
C SER A 150 1.37 24.20 3.43
N THR A 151 0.32 24.91 3.85
CA THR A 151 -0.73 24.41 4.74
C THR A 151 -2.08 24.44 4.03
N ILE A 152 -2.98 23.55 4.45
CA ILE A 152 -4.38 23.52 4.03
C ILE A 152 -5.33 24.15 5.06
N GLY A 153 -4.81 24.89 6.06
CA GLY A 153 -5.59 25.47 7.15
C GLY A 153 -5.46 24.70 8.46
N ASP A 154 -5.73 25.39 9.58
CA ASP A 154 -5.72 24.85 10.96
C ASP A 154 -4.41 24.12 11.37
N GLY A 155 -3.31 24.46 10.69
CA GLY A 155 -1.99 23.86 10.85
C GLY A 155 -1.86 22.44 10.28
N TYR A 156 -2.79 22.00 9.43
CA TYR A 156 -2.69 20.76 8.66
C TYR A 156 -2.01 21.01 7.30
N GLN A 157 -1.46 19.95 6.72
CA GLN A 157 -0.80 19.99 5.41
C GLN A 157 -1.42 19.04 4.39
N ALA A 158 -2.09 17.97 4.82
CA ALA A 158 -2.71 17.05 3.89
C ALA A 158 -4.05 16.50 4.39
N LEU A 159 -4.99 16.31 3.46
CA LEU A 159 -6.20 15.52 3.66
C LEU A 159 -5.95 14.04 3.36
N VAL A 160 -6.64 13.16 4.09
CA VAL A 160 -6.73 11.73 3.77
C VAL A 160 -7.92 11.49 2.87
N LEU A 161 -7.68 11.33 1.57
CA LEU A 161 -8.75 11.08 0.59
C LEU A 161 -9.22 9.62 0.62
N TYR A 162 -8.29 8.70 0.90
CA TYR A 162 -8.55 7.27 1.01
C TYR A 162 -7.63 6.61 2.03
N ALA A 163 -8.15 5.70 2.83
CA ALA A 163 -7.37 4.84 3.70
C ALA A 163 -8.02 3.46 3.82
N ASP A 164 -7.17 2.43 3.81
CA ASP A 164 -7.53 1.06 4.16
C ASP A 164 -6.43 0.44 5.04
N ALA A 165 -6.54 -0.85 5.36
CA ALA A 165 -5.63 -1.52 6.29
C ALA A 165 -4.14 -1.42 5.90
N GLU A 166 -3.81 -1.37 4.60
CA GLU A 166 -2.42 -1.40 4.11
C GLU A 166 -2.07 -0.31 3.08
N ARG A 167 -2.93 0.70 2.92
CA ARG A 167 -2.69 1.81 1.97
C ARG A 167 -3.42 3.08 2.37
N ILE A 168 -2.86 4.21 1.95
CA ILE A 168 -3.41 5.55 2.23
C ILE A 168 -3.08 6.51 1.08
N THR A 169 -4.01 7.41 0.77
CA THR A 169 -3.86 8.47 -0.22
C THR A 169 -4.01 9.83 0.44
N LEU A 170 -3.01 10.68 0.23
CA LEU A 170 -2.82 11.96 0.89
C LEU A 170 -2.87 13.09 -0.13
N LYS A 171 -3.57 14.17 0.18
CA LYS A 171 -3.76 15.31 -0.71
C LYS A 171 -3.31 16.61 -0.05
N TYR A 172 -2.42 17.35 -0.71
CA TYR A 172 -1.82 18.59 -0.17
C TYR A 172 -2.63 19.86 -0.52
N THR A 173 -3.91 19.68 -0.79
CA THR A 173 -4.92 20.73 -0.93
C THR A 173 -6.20 20.27 -0.21
N ARG A 174 -7.21 21.14 -0.11
CA ARG A 174 -8.39 20.89 0.74
C ARG A 174 -9.59 20.30 0.00
N GLU A 175 -9.49 20.08 -1.31
CA GLU A 175 -10.56 19.48 -2.10
C GLU A 175 -10.55 17.94 -1.99
N ASP A 176 -11.73 17.34 -2.04
CA ASP A 176 -11.90 15.89 -2.13
C ASP A 176 -11.68 15.39 -3.58
N SER A 177 -10.53 15.69 -4.16
CA SER A 177 -10.17 15.24 -5.50
C SER A 177 -8.67 15.26 -5.74
N VAL A 178 -8.22 14.63 -6.82
CA VAL A 178 -6.82 14.65 -7.25
C VAL A 178 -6.50 15.77 -8.25
N ARG A 179 -7.49 16.60 -8.63
CA ARG A 179 -7.42 17.49 -9.80
C ARG A 179 -6.34 18.57 -9.71
N HIS A 180 -6.11 19.14 -8.53
CA HIS A 180 -5.21 20.28 -8.34
C HIS A 180 -4.21 20.04 -7.22
N GLY A 181 -2.93 20.34 -7.42
CA GLY A 181 -1.89 20.16 -6.41
C GLY A 181 -1.51 18.70 -6.14
N TYR A 182 -0.58 18.50 -5.20
CA TYR A 182 0.07 17.21 -5.00
C TYR A 182 -0.82 16.18 -4.33
N THR A 183 -0.76 14.94 -4.84
CA THR A 183 -1.36 13.76 -4.21
C THR A 183 -0.28 12.69 -4.04
N VAL A 184 -0.19 12.07 -2.88
CA VAL A 184 0.74 10.98 -2.59
C VAL A 184 -0.05 9.72 -2.28
N HIS A 185 0.22 8.66 -3.02
CA HIS A 185 -0.30 7.32 -2.76
C HIS A 185 0.78 6.52 -2.03
N LEU A 186 0.41 5.92 -0.91
CA LEU A 186 1.27 5.02 -0.16
C LEU A 186 0.68 3.61 -0.13
N GLU A 187 1.47 2.63 -0.53
CA GLU A 187 1.14 1.19 -0.48
C GLU A 187 2.06 0.48 0.52
N GLY A 188 1.58 -0.60 1.14
CA GLY A 188 2.34 -1.33 2.15
C GLY A 188 2.47 -0.56 3.47
N VAL A 189 1.48 0.29 3.79
CA VAL A 189 1.43 1.07 5.03
C VAL A 189 0.25 0.62 5.86
N ARG A 190 0.54 0.02 7.02
CA ARG A 190 -0.45 -0.30 8.03
C ARG A 190 -0.93 0.98 8.69
N VAL A 191 -2.10 1.49 8.28
CA VAL A 191 -2.63 2.78 8.78
C VAL A 191 -2.92 2.69 10.27
N ALA A 192 -2.59 3.76 11.00
CA ALA A 192 -2.87 3.84 12.44
C ALA A 192 -4.37 3.62 12.73
N PRO A 193 -4.75 2.78 13.71
CA PRO A 193 -6.16 2.44 13.94
C PRO A 193 -7.07 3.64 14.18
N GLY A 194 -6.59 4.66 14.91
CA GLY A 194 -7.31 5.91 15.15
C GLY A 194 -7.60 6.67 13.86
N LEU A 195 -6.58 6.81 12.99
CA LEU A 195 -6.71 7.47 11.69
C LEU A 195 -7.65 6.71 10.75
N LEU A 196 -7.50 5.38 10.67
CA LEU A 196 -8.35 4.54 9.83
C LEU A 196 -9.81 4.57 10.29
N THR A 197 -10.04 4.57 11.61
CA THR A 197 -11.39 4.67 12.19
C THR A 197 -12.01 6.02 11.85
N LEU A 198 -11.28 7.12 12.05
CA LEU A 198 -11.75 8.45 11.70
C LEU A 198 -12.08 8.56 10.21
N TYR A 199 -11.19 8.07 9.33
CA TYR A 199 -11.44 8.04 7.89
C TYR A 199 -12.73 7.28 7.54
N ARG A 200 -12.92 6.08 8.09
CA ARG A 200 -14.12 5.27 7.81
C ARG A 200 -15.39 5.97 8.26
N GLN A 201 -15.37 6.61 9.43
CA GLN A 201 -16.50 7.38 9.96
C GLN A 201 -16.85 8.55 9.03
N THR A 202 -15.85 9.36 8.65
CA THR A 202 -16.09 10.54 7.81
C THR A 202 -16.45 10.16 6.38
N ASN A 203 -15.90 9.07 5.86
CA ASN A 203 -16.27 8.52 4.56
C ASN A 203 -17.73 8.05 4.54
N ALA A 204 -18.16 7.31 5.56
CA ALA A 204 -19.55 6.88 5.69
C ALA A 204 -20.52 8.06 5.92
N ALA A 205 -20.04 9.16 6.50
CA ALA A 205 -20.82 10.39 6.73
C ALA A 205 -20.89 11.31 5.48
N GLY A 206 -20.46 10.86 4.30
CA GLY A 206 -20.60 11.61 3.06
C GLY A 206 -19.44 12.56 2.75
N ARG A 207 -18.28 12.41 3.41
CA ARG A 207 -16.98 13.01 3.01
C ARG A 207 -16.87 14.54 3.01
N MET A 208 -17.91 15.28 3.43
CA MET A 208 -17.82 16.75 3.64
C MET A 208 -16.73 17.17 4.63
N ARG A 209 -16.36 16.26 5.54
CA ARG A 209 -15.18 16.38 6.38
C ARG A 209 -14.30 15.18 6.12
N LEU A 210 -12.99 15.37 6.11
CA LEU A 210 -12.02 14.28 5.95
C LEU A 210 -10.89 14.43 6.99
N PRO A 211 -10.24 13.33 7.40
CA PRO A 211 -9.10 13.40 8.29
C PRO A 211 -8.00 14.27 7.67
N ALA A 212 -7.34 15.07 8.50
CA ALA A 212 -6.24 15.90 8.08
C ALA A 212 -5.01 15.63 8.95
N LEU A 213 -3.83 15.71 8.34
CA LEU A 213 -2.56 15.41 8.98
C LEU A 213 -1.65 16.64 9.01
N ARG A 214 -0.92 16.79 10.12
CA ARG A 214 0.13 17.81 10.29
C ARG A 214 1.46 17.32 9.72
N ALA A 215 2.37 18.26 9.43
CA ALA A 215 3.73 17.93 8.99
C ALA A 215 4.38 16.91 9.95
N GLY A 216 4.94 15.84 9.40
CA GLY A 216 5.63 14.82 10.18
C GLY A 216 4.74 13.98 11.10
N GLN A 217 3.43 14.17 11.11
CA GLN A 217 2.52 13.38 11.94
C GLN A 217 2.59 11.90 11.56
N ALA A 218 2.71 11.00 12.54
CA ALA A 218 2.72 9.57 12.24
C ALA A 218 1.34 9.14 11.72
N LEU A 219 1.32 8.39 10.63
CA LEU A 219 0.10 7.94 9.96
C LEU A 219 -0.08 6.41 10.00
N GLY A 220 0.95 5.70 10.44
CA GLY A 220 0.96 4.25 10.49
C GLY A 220 2.37 3.67 10.51
N TRP A 221 2.49 2.43 10.07
CA TRP A 221 3.75 1.71 10.02
C TRP A 221 3.96 1.02 8.67
N ALA A 222 5.21 0.77 8.30
CA ALA A 222 5.50 -0.11 7.18
C ALA A 222 4.96 -1.52 7.49
N ALA A 223 4.12 -2.06 6.61
CA ALA A 223 3.51 -3.37 6.75
C ALA A 223 4.52 -4.52 6.51
N GLY A 224 5.60 -4.23 5.78
CA GLY A 224 6.66 -5.16 5.42
C GLY A 224 8.02 -4.48 5.34
N ASP A 225 8.86 -4.96 4.42
CA ASP A 225 10.22 -4.47 4.20
C ASP A 225 10.32 -3.32 3.18
N ALA A 226 9.16 -2.84 2.69
CA ALA A 226 9.09 -1.70 1.81
C ALA A 226 7.77 -0.94 1.90
N VAL A 227 7.81 0.34 1.54
CA VAL A 227 6.64 1.22 1.35
C VAL A 227 6.62 1.68 -0.11
N GLY A 228 5.51 1.45 -0.80
CA GLY A 228 5.28 1.95 -2.15
C GLY A 228 4.89 3.42 -2.13
N VAL A 229 5.43 4.23 -3.04
CA VAL A 229 5.17 5.67 -3.15
C VAL A 229 4.94 6.04 -4.60
N ALA A 230 3.79 6.63 -4.90
CA ALA A 230 3.51 7.32 -6.16
C ALA A 230 3.07 8.75 -5.88
N ILE A 231 3.51 9.70 -6.70
CA ILE A 231 3.15 11.11 -6.60
C ILE A 231 2.38 11.52 -7.84
N ARG A 232 1.36 12.36 -7.63
CA ARG A 232 0.68 13.10 -8.69
C ARG A 232 0.80 14.59 -8.46
N ASP A 233 0.85 15.35 -9.55
CA ASP A 233 0.59 16.78 -9.56
C ASP A 233 -0.52 17.08 -10.55
N CYS A 234 -1.56 17.78 -10.07
CA CYS A 234 -2.73 18.12 -10.86
C CYS A 234 -3.31 16.92 -11.65
N GLY A 235 -3.40 15.77 -10.99
CA GLY A 235 -3.89 14.51 -11.56
C GLY A 235 -2.88 13.72 -12.40
N SER A 236 -1.71 14.25 -12.74
CA SER A 236 -0.71 13.51 -13.53
C SER A 236 0.31 12.80 -12.64
N PHE A 237 0.54 11.50 -12.87
CA PHE A 237 1.62 10.78 -12.18
C PHE A 237 3.00 11.29 -12.62
N LEU A 238 3.89 11.45 -11.63
CA LEU A 238 5.26 11.93 -11.78
C LEU A 238 6.27 10.84 -11.40
N ASP A 239 7.55 11.06 -11.70
CA ASP A 239 8.63 10.18 -11.23
C ASP A 239 9.00 10.49 -9.77
N PRO A 240 8.72 9.60 -8.80
CA PRO A 240 9.02 9.83 -7.39
C PRO A 240 10.52 9.85 -7.08
N ARG A 241 11.38 9.54 -8.05
CA ARG A 241 12.84 9.58 -7.90
C ARG A 241 13.44 10.96 -8.18
N SER A 242 12.65 11.94 -8.65
CA SER A 242 13.18 13.28 -8.95
C SER A 242 13.83 13.91 -7.72
N ARG A 243 15.16 14.04 -7.75
CA ARG A 243 15.95 14.54 -6.62
C ARG A 243 15.54 15.95 -6.22
N LYS A 244 15.50 16.85 -7.21
CA LYS A 244 15.23 18.29 -6.98
C LYS A 244 13.84 18.57 -6.41
N ASP A 245 12.87 17.72 -6.73
CA ASP A 245 11.47 17.96 -6.42
C ASP A 245 11.10 17.38 -5.04
N TRP A 246 11.53 16.15 -4.75
CA TRP A 246 11.03 15.38 -3.60
C TRP A 246 12.08 15.07 -2.53
N TRP A 247 13.37 15.23 -2.84
CA TRP A 247 14.49 14.75 -2.01
C TRP A 247 15.55 15.82 -1.79
N ARG A 248 15.12 17.06 -1.48
CA ARG A 248 16.07 18.16 -1.26
C ARG A 248 17.08 17.81 -0.16
N GLY A 249 18.36 18.01 -0.47
CA GLY A 249 19.48 17.70 0.43
C GLY A 249 20.10 16.31 0.28
N PHE A 250 19.65 15.50 -0.70
CA PHE A 250 20.16 14.15 -0.99
C PHE A 250 20.53 13.97 -2.46
#